data_AF-A0A523GB34-F1
#
_entry.id   AF-A0A523GB34-F1
#
_cell.length_a   1.000
_cell.length_b   1.000
_cell.length_c   1.000
_cell.angle_alpha   90.00
_cell.angle_beta   90.00
_cell.angle_gamma   90.00
#
_symmetry.space_group_name_H-M   'P 1'
#
loop_
_entity.id
_entity.type
_entity.pdbx_description
1 polymer ?
#
loop_
_entity_poly.entity_id
_entity_poly.type
_entity_poly.pdbx_seq_one_letter_code
_entity_poly.pdbx_strand_id
1 'polypeptide(L)' 'MTKEPLSVTRPDLVAEWHSENNGPWLRDDIRVTSSRRLSWKCTEGPDHDWQTSVNNRSYGSGCPFCAEQRASVTKSLAT' A
#
# COMPACT_ATOMS: atom_id res chain seq x y z
N MET A 1 24.97 7.48 -7.79
CA MET A 1 24.16 7.10 -6.61
C MET A 1 22.83 6.54 -7.11
N THR A 2 22.78 5.23 -7.35
CA THR A 2 21.58 4.51 -7.76
C THR A 2 20.66 4.43 -6.54
N LYS A 3 19.58 5.22 -6.52
CA LYS A 3 18.60 5.15 -5.44
C LYS A 3 17.89 3.79 -5.52
N GLU A 4 17.91 3.05 -4.42
CA GLU A 4 17.35 1.70 -4.31
C GLU A 4 15.84 1.67 -4.55
N PRO A 5 15.32 0.57 -5.11
CA PRO A 5 13.89 0.42 -5.36
C PRO A 5 13.11 0.13 -4.09
N LEU A 6 11.80 0.37 -4.14
CA LEU A 6 10.87 0.10 -3.03
C LEU A 6 11.00 -1.34 -2.52
N SER A 7 11.17 -2.31 -3.44
CA SER A 7 11.34 -3.72 -3.13
C SER A 7 12.50 -4.02 -2.17
N VAL A 8 13.59 -3.25 -2.28
CA VAL A 8 14.79 -3.40 -1.46
C VAL A 8 14.68 -2.58 -0.18
N THR A 9 14.21 -1.33 -0.27
CA THR A 9 14.19 -0.42 0.87
C THR A 9 13.05 -0.71 1.86
N ARG A 10 11.90 -1.21 1.40
CA ARG A 10 10.69 -1.44 2.23
C ARG A 10 10.01 -2.77 1.85
N PRO A 11 10.58 -3.92 2.25
CA PRO A 11 10.01 -5.23 1.98
C PRO A 11 8.64 -5.46 2.65
N ASP A 12 8.33 -4.71 3.72
CA ASP A 12 7.02 -4.71 4.35
C ASP A 12 5.93 -4.12 3.43
N LEU A 13 6.23 -3.05 2.71
CA LEU A 13 5.30 -2.43 1.75
C LEU A 13 5.06 -3.32 0.53
N VAL A 14 6.06 -4.12 0.18
CA VAL A 14 5.95 -5.16 -0.83
C VAL A 14 4.91 -6.22 -0.48
N ALA A 15 4.75 -6.56 0.81
CA ALA A 15 3.74 -7.52 1.25
C ALA A 15 2.32 -6.97 1.06
N GLU A 16 2.18 -5.64 1.15
CA GLU A 16 0.92 -4.93 0.96
C GLU A 16 0.69 -4.46 -0.49
N TRP A 17 1.46 -4.99 -1.44
CA TRP A 17 1.43 -4.55 -2.83
C TRP A 17 0.26 -5.14 -3.61
N HIS A 18 -0.54 -4.28 -4.26
CA HIS A 18 -1.61 -4.74 -5.15
C HIS A 18 -1.08 -5.04 -6.57
N SER A 19 -0.57 -6.26 -6.79
CA SER A 19 0.05 -6.68 -8.06
C SER A 19 -0.86 -6.54 -9.28
N GLU A 20 -2.15 -6.85 -9.14
CA GLU A 20 -3.12 -6.78 -10.25
C GLU A 20 -3.36 -5.35 -10.75
N ASN A 21 -3.31 -4.37 -9.85
CA ASN A 21 -3.63 -2.98 -10.18
C ASN A 21 -2.39 -2.15 -10.54
N ASN A 22 -1.23 -2.48 -9.97
CA ASN A 22 0.00 -1.73 -10.17
C ASN A 22 0.97 -2.40 -11.16
N GLY A 23 0.81 -3.70 -11.40
CA GLY A 23 1.78 -4.54 -12.07
C GLY A 23 2.86 -5.10 -11.11
N PRO A 24 3.38 -6.31 -11.38
CA PRO A 24 4.35 -6.96 -10.50
C PRO A 24 5.75 -6.36 -10.58
N TRP A 25 6.11 -5.72 -11.70
CA TRP A 25 7.45 -5.16 -11.94
C TRP A 25 7.65 -3.79 -11.30
N LEU A 26 6.56 -3.05 -11.08
CA LEU A 26 6.63 -1.64 -10.74
C LEU A 26 7.23 -1.41 -9.33
N ARG A 27 7.10 -2.37 -8.41
CA ARG A 27 7.77 -2.35 -7.09
C ARG A 27 9.30 -2.35 -7.16
N ASP A 28 9.88 -2.80 -8.27
CA ASP A 28 11.33 -2.81 -8.51
C ASP A 28 11.82 -1.58 -9.31
N ASP A 29 10.89 -0.84 -9.91
CA ASP A 29 11.19 0.36 -10.71
C ASP A 29 10.99 1.66 -9.91
N ILE A 30 10.07 1.65 -8.94
CA ILE A 30 9.75 2.85 -8.16
C ILE A 30 10.62 3.02 -6.92
N ARG A 31 10.76 4.27 -6.51
CA ARG A 31 11.46 4.66 -5.28
C ARG A 31 10.47 4.91 -4.14
N VAL A 32 10.92 4.71 -2.91
CA VAL A 32 10.16 5.04 -1.69
C VAL A 32 9.70 6.49 -1.64
N THR A 33 10.44 7.43 -2.23
CA THR A 33 10.08 8.86 -2.26
C THR A 33 9.14 9.23 -3.41
N SER A 34 8.65 8.27 -4.19
CA SER A 34 7.80 8.53 -5.34
C SER A 34 6.42 9.07 -4.91
N SER A 35 5.96 10.14 -5.55
CA SER A 35 4.60 10.66 -5.34
C SER A 35 3.54 9.89 -6.12
N ARG A 36 3.93 8.88 -6.93
CA ARG A 36 3.01 8.03 -7.69
C ARG A 36 2.01 7.38 -6.74
N ARG A 37 0.73 7.55 -7.05
CA ARG A 37 -0.38 6.89 -6.37
C ARG A 37 -0.50 5.47 -6.89
N LEU A 38 -0.44 4.52 -5.97
CA LEU A 38 -0.53 3.10 -6.24
C LEU A 38 -1.54 2.47 -5.29
N SER A 39 -2.07 1.32 -5.69
CA SER A 39 -3.01 0.56 -4.88
C SER A 39 -2.27 -0.35 -3.92
N TRP A 40 -2.71 -0.36 -2.68
CA TRP A 40 -2.18 -1.16 -1.59
C TRP A 40 -3.29 -2.07 -1.09
N LYS A 41 -2.91 -3.27 -0.66
CA LYS A 41 -3.82 -4.27 -0.12
C LYS A 41 -3.29 -4.72 1.23
N CYS A 42 -4.06 -4.54 2.29
CA CYS A 42 -3.64 -4.97 3.62
C CYS A 42 -3.77 -6.50 3.73
N THR A 43 -2.89 -7.12 4.50
CA THR A 43 -2.96 -8.55 4.81
C THR A 43 -4.04 -8.86 5.85
N GLU A 44 -4.47 -7.87 6.63
CA GLU A 44 -5.46 -8.03 7.72
C GLU A 44 -6.89 -8.27 7.21
N GLY A 45 -7.20 -7.85 5.97
CA GLY A 45 -8.56 -7.91 5.44
C GLY A 45 -8.57 -8.03 3.92
N PRO A 46 -9.39 -8.93 3.34
CA PRO A 46 -9.43 -9.12 1.89
C PRO A 46 -9.97 -7.89 1.13
N ASP A 47 -10.76 -7.07 1.82
CA ASP A 47 -11.43 -5.85 1.32
C ASP A 47 -10.64 -4.56 1.67
N HIS A 48 -9.46 -4.70 2.30
CA HIS A 48 -8.64 -3.56 2.67
C HIS A 48 -7.78 -3.10 1.48
N ASP A 49 -8.41 -2.64 0.40
CA ASP A 49 -7.73 -2.04 -0.73
C ASP A 49 -7.86 -0.51 -0.74
N TRP A 50 -6.74 0.19 -0.89
CA TRP A 50 -6.76 1.66 -0.96
C TRP A 50 -5.63 2.21 -1.82
N GLN A 51 -5.86 3.42 -2.34
CA GLN A 51 -4.86 4.14 -3.12
C GLN A 51 -4.18 5.21 -2.27
N THR A 52 -2.84 5.19 -2.26
CA THR A 52 -2.03 6.26 -1.67
C THR A 52 -0.69 6.38 -2.39
N SER A 53 -0.02 7.51 -2.22
CA SER A 53 1.30 7.74 -2.80
C SER A 53 2.37 6.92 -2.10
N VAL A 54 3.37 6.45 -2.85
CA VAL A 54 4.45 5.60 -2.32
C VAL A 54 5.25 6.29 -1.23
N ASN A 55 5.52 7.59 -1.39
CA ASN A 55 6.14 8.42 -0.36
C ASN A 55 5.32 8.40 0.94
N ASN A 56 4.02 8.66 0.84
CA ASN A 56 3.14 8.73 1.99
C ASN A 56 3.05 7.39 2.73
N ARG A 57 3.01 6.28 1.98
CA ARG A 57 3.07 4.92 2.53
C ARG A 57 4.43 4.65 3.21
N SER A 58 5.53 5.03 2.54
CA SER A 58 6.90 4.84 3.03
C SER A 58 7.19 5.61 4.31
N TYR A 59 6.62 6.81 4.46
CA TYR A 59 6.78 7.67 5.64
C TYR A 59 5.82 7.34 6.81
N GLY A 60 4.96 6.32 6.69
CA GLY A 60 4.21 5.80 7.82
C GLY A 60 2.68 5.82 7.68
N SER A 61 2.12 6.18 6.52
CA SER A 61 0.67 6.01 6.32
C SER A 61 0.32 4.52 6.29
N GLY A 62 -0.40 4.02 7.30
CA GLY A 62 -0.86 2.63 7.38
C GLY A 62 -2.17 2.36 6.61
N CYS A 63 -2.73 1.17 6.82
CA CYS A 63 -4.04 0.81 6.27
C CYS A 63 -5.15 1.67 6.89
N PRO A 64 -5.93 2.43 6.10
CA PRO A 64 -6.99 3.29 6.62
C PRO A 64 -8.17 2.48 7.20
N PHE A 65 -8.37 1.24 6.76
CA PHE A 65 -9.42 0.36 7.29
C PHE A 65 -9.05 -0.16 8.68
N CYS A 66 -7.79 -0.61 8.87
CA CYS A 66 -7.28 -0.99 10.19
C CYS A 66 -7.28 0.18 11.18
N ALA A 67 -7.01 1.40 10.68
CA ALA A 67 -7.06 2.63 11.46
C ALA A 67 -8.48 3.20 11.65
N GLU A 68 -9.53 2.49 11.22
CA GLU A 68 -10.94 2.93 11.32
C GLU A 68 -11.24 4.27 10.63
N GLN A 69 -10.38 4.70 9.72
CA GLN A 69 -10.52 5.92 8.92
C GLN A 69 -11.37 5.70 7.66
N ARG A 70 -11.61 4.43 7.27
CA ARG A 70 -12.51 4.05 6.18
C ARG A 70 -13.39 2.88 6.61
N ALA A 71 -14.66 2.90 6.17
CA ALA A 71 -15.56 1.77 6.31
C ALA A 71 -15.05 0.61 5.45
N SER A 72 -14.75 -0.53 6.08
CA SER A 72 -14.57 -1.80 5.39
C SER A 72 -15.88 -2.56 5.41
N VAL A 73 -16.19 -3.30 4.34
CA VAL A 73 -17.37 -4.19 4.29
C VAL A 73 -17.35 -5.19 5.46
N THR A 74 -16.17 -5.55 5.97
CA THR A 74 -15.99 -6.46 7.11
C THR A 74 -16.39 -5.84 8.45
N LYS A 75 -16.46 -4.50 8.55
CA LYS A 75 -17.05 -3.78 9.69
C LYS A 75 -18.44 -3.25 9.29
N SER A 76 -19.31 -4.18 8.89
CA SER A 76 -20.75 -3.92 8.88
C SER A 76 -21.17 -3.69 10.33
N LEU A 77 -21.30 -2.44 10.76
CA LEU A 77 -22.12 -2.10 11.91
C LEU A 77 -23.55 -2.45 11.54
N ALA A 78 -23.92 -3.71 11.77
CA ALA A 78 -25.32 -4.11 11.84
C ALA A 78 -25.91 -3.37 13.05
N THR A 79 -26.83 -2.46 12.81
CA THR A 79 -27.79 -1.96 13.80
C THR A 79 -29.17 -2.17 13.22
#